data_AF-A0ABD2JNQ5-F1
#
_entry.id   AF-A0ABD2JNQ5-F1
#
_cell.length_a   1.000
_cell.length_b   1.000
_cell.length_c   1.000
_cell.angle_alpha   90.00
_cell.angle_beta   90.00
_cell.angle_gamma   90.00
#
_symmetry.space_group_name_H-M   'P 1'
#
loop_
_entity.id
_entity.type
_entity.pdbx_description
1 polymer ?
#
loop_
_entity_poly.entity_id
_entity_poly.type
_entity_poly.pdbx_seq_one_letter_code
_entity_poly.pdbx_strand_id
1 'polypeptide(L)'
;MGRPYNPAQKSARPLKVLLPSRAFQRQALVEWRNKSNTIRGKDPSLQNVRVRESLTKAQLDERRRLHAQCVEKRQRDGQDWIFYAGSVILREEIHIFRRQMIDTDSRKN
;
A
#
# COMPACT_ATOMS: atom_id res chain seq x y z
N MET A 1 0.13 15.35 -12.33
CA MET A 1 -0.84 16.39 -11.89
C MET A 1 -1.91 15.75 -10.99
N GLY A 2 -1.79 15.86 -9.66
CA GLY A 2 -2.84 15.38 -8.75
C GLY A 2 -3.99 16.39 -8.68
N ARG A 3 -5.24 15.93 -8.75
CA ARG A 3 -6.40 16.84 -8.60
C ARG A 3 -6.36 17.52 -7.22
N PRO A 4 -6.58 18.85 -7.14
CA PRO A 4 -6.65 19.54 -5.86
C PRO A 4 -7.80 18.98 -5.02
N TYR A 5 -7.56 18.83 -3.72
CA TYR A 5 -8.57 18.39 -2.76
C TYR A 5 -9.65 19.48 -2.64
N ASN A 6 -10.88 19.16 -3.04
CA ASN A 6 -12.03 20.05 -2.88
C ASN A 6 -12.84 19.62 -1.63
N PRO A 7 -12.88 20.42 -0.56
CA PRO A 7 -13.61 20.09 0.66
C PRO A 7 -15.14 20.05 0.49
N ALA A 8 -15.68 20.58 -0.61
CA ALA A 8 -17.11 20.56 -0.93
C ALA A 8 -17.59 19.26 -1.63
N GLN A 9 -16.67 18.40 -2.09
CA GLN A 9 -17.05 17.08 -2.56
C GLN A 9 -17.41 16.21 -1.36
N LYS A 10 -18.71 15.93 -1.18
CA LYS A 10 -19.23 14.90 -0.27
C LYS A 10 -18.65 13.53 -0.66
N SER A 11 -17.40 13.28 -0.28
CA SER A 11 -16.77 11.98 -0.47
C SER A 11 -17.47 10.99 0.44
N ALA A 12 -17.87 9.85 -0.13
CA ALA A 12 -18.50 8.79 0.62
C ALA A 12 -17.58 8.37 1.80
N ARG A 13 -18.17 8.21 2.98
CA ARG A 13 -17.41 7.79 4.17
C ARG A 13 -16.85 6.37 3.93
N PRO A 14 -15.59 6.09 4.29
CA PRO A 14 -15.05 4.75 4.19
C PRO A 14 -15.84 3.76 5.04
N LEU A 15 -16.19 2.61 4.45
CA LEU A 15 -16.80 1.50 5.18
C LEU A 15 -15.70 0.66 5.84
N LYS A 16 -15.85 0.39 7.13
CA LYS A 16 -14.99 -0.55 7.87
C LYS A 16 -15.70 -1.90 7.95
N VAL A 17 -15.04 -2.94 7.44
CA VAL A 17 -15.54 -4.31 7.47
C VAL A 17 -14.61 -5.14 8.35
N LEU A 18 -15.17 -5.80 9.36
CA LEU A 18 -14.44 -6.76 10.18
C LEU A 18 -14.53 -8.12 9.51
N LEU A 19 -13.37 -8.75 9.32
CA LEU A 19 -13.27 -10.08 8.71
C LEU A 19 -12.96 -11.13 9.78
N PRO A 20 -13.36 -12.39 9.58
CA PRO A 20 -13.26 -13.43 10.61
C PRO A 20 -11.85 -13.70 11.13
N SER A 21 -10.81 -13.50 10.30
CA SER A 21 -9.42 -13.68 10.70
C SER A 21 -8.46 -12.82 9.87
N ARG A 22 -7.24 -12.63 10.39
CA ARG A 22 -6.15 -11.95 9.65
C ARG A 22 -5.74 -12.70 8.39
N ALA A 23 -5.76 -14.04 8.43
CA ALA A 23 -5.47 -14.86 7.26
C ALA A 23 -6.52 -14.64 6.17
N PHE A 24 -7.80 -14.65 6.55
CA PHE A 24 -8.91 -14.36 5.64
C PHE A 24 -8.81 -12.96 5.05
N GLN A 25 -8.50 -11.95 5.88
CA GLN A 25 -8.28 -10.58 5.43
C GLN A 25 -7.17 -10.49 4.37
N ARG A 26 -6.02 -11.15 4.61
CA ARG A 26 -4.92 -11.17 3.64
C ARG A 26 -5.35 -11.81 2.32
N GLN A 27 -6.02 -12.96 2.38
CA GLN A 27 -6.53 -13.64 1.20
C GLN A 27 -7.53 -12.75 0.42
N ALA A 28 -8.51 -12.16 1.10
CA ALA A 28 -9.49 -11.28 0.48
C ALA A 28 -8.84 -10.08 -0.22
N LEU A 29 -7.81 -9.47 0.38
CA LEU A 29 -7.06 -8.37 -0.24
C LEU A 29 -6.25 -8.81 -1.46
N VAL A 30 -5.65 -10.00 -1.43
CA VAL A 30 -4.94 -10.59 -2.58
C VAL A 30 -5.91 -10.88 -3.72
N GLU A 31 -7.04 -11.52 -3.41
CA GLU A 31 -8.08 -11.80 -4.40
C GLU A 31 -8.64 -10.53 -5.02
N TRP A 32 -8.92 -9.52 -4.20
CA TRP A 32 -9.33 -8.20 -4.69
C TRP A 32 -8.29 -7.61 -5.64
N ARG A 33 -7.00 -7.62 -5.26
CA ARG A 33 -5.92 -7.10 -6.12
C ARG A 33 -5.90 -7.81 -7.48
N ASN A 34 -6.06 -9.13 -7.50
CA ASN A 34 -5.99 -9.92 -8.72
C ASN A 34 -7.24 -9.78 -9.59
N LYS A 35 -8.43 -9.66 -8.99
CA LYS A 35 -9.73 -9.68 -9.71
C LYS A 35 -10.36 -8.30 -9.91
N SER A 36 -9.85 -7.25 -9.25
CA SER A 36 -10.49 -5.92 -9.23
C SER A 36 -10.72 -5.33 -10.62
N ASN A 37 -9.78 -5.48 -11.56
CA ASN A 37 -9.95 -4.97 -12.92
C ASN A 37 -11.10 -5.69 -13.65
N THR A 38 -11.20 -7.00 -13.51
CA THR A 38 -12.30 -7.80 -14.08
C THR A 38 -13.63 -7.44 -13.46
N ILE A 39 -13.69 -7.29 -12.13
CA ILE A 39 -14.92 -6.91 -11.41
C ILE A 39 -15.40 -5.53 -11.85
N ARG A 40 -14.50 -4.55 -11.92
CA ARG A 40 -14.80 -3.18 -12.37
C ARG A 40 -15.19 -3.10 -13.84
N GLY A 41 -14.69 -4.00 -14.68
CA GLY A 41 -15.10 -4.12 -16.08
C GLY A 41 -16.52 -4.67 -16.24
N LYS A 42 -16.99 -5.48 -15.29
CA LYS A 42 -18.36 -6.03 -15.27
C LYS A 42 -19.38 -5.08 -14.64
N ASP A 43 -18.97 -4.30 -13.65
CA ASP A 43 -19.84 -3.35 -12.95
C ASP A 43 -19.19 -1.95 -12.89
N PRO A 44 -19.68 -1.00 -13.71
CA PRO A 44 -19.19 0.38 -13.72
C PRO A 44 -19.32 1.10 -12.38
N SER A 45 -20.28 0.71 -11.52
CA SER A 45 -20.47 1.34 -10.20
C SER A 45 -19.26 1.11 -9.28
N LEU A 46 -18.51 0.03 -9.52
CA LEU A 46 -17.35 -0.36 -8.72
C LEU A 46 -16.03 0.25 -9.21
N GLN A 47 -16.03 0.99 -10.33
CA GLN A 47 -14.81 1.47 -10.99
C GLN A 47 -13.90 2.28 -10.05
N ASN A 48 -14.49 3.07 -9.15
CA ASN A 48 -13.78 3.93 -8.20
C ASN A 48 -13.65 3.33 -6.79
N VAL A 49 -14.14 2.12 -6.57
CA VAL A 49 -14.09 1.47 -5.25
C VAL A 49 -12.66 1.02 -4.96
N ARG A 50 -12.13 1.42 -3.81
CA ARG A 50 -10.80 1.02 -3.32
C ARG A 50 -10.94 0.23 -2.03
N VAL A 51 -10.53 -1.03 -2.06
CA VAL A 51 -10.43 -1.88 -0.87
C VAL A 51 -8.98 -1.87 -0.39
N ARG A 52 -8.78 -1.65 0.91
CA ARG A 52 -7.46 -1.62 1.55
C ARG A 52 -7.58 -2.04 3.01
N GLU A 53 -6.47 -2.48 3.58
CA GLU A 53 -6.36 -2.70 5.01
C GLU A 53 -6.61 -1.41 5.80
N SER A 54 -7.31 -1.54 6.93
CA SER A 54 -7.46 -0.45 7.89
C SER A 54 -6.19 -0.36 8.74
N LEU A 55 -5.52 0.79 8.68
CA LEU A 55 -4.32 1.07 9.45
C LEU A 55 -4.66 1.93 10.68
N THR A 56 -3.89 1.76 11.75
CA THR A 56 -3.93 2.67 12.91
C THR A 56 -3.38 4.04 12.55
N LYS A 57 -3.64 5.06 13.38
CA LYS A 57 -3.09 6.41 13.17
C LYS A 57 -1.56 6.38 13.10
N ALA A 58 -0.91 5.69 14.04
CA ALA A 58 0.54 5.54 14.06
C ALA A 58 1.10 4.89 12.78
N GLN A 59 0.44 3.85 12.27
CA GLN A 59 0.83 3.20 11.01
C GLN A 59 0.64 4.12 9.79
N LEU A 60 -0.40 4.96 9.79
CA LEU A 60 -0.63 5.94 8.72
C LEU A 60 0.43 7.05 8.75
N ASP A 61 0.78 7.54 9.92
CA ASP A 61 1.79 8.58 10.09
C ASP A 61 3.18 8.07 9.69
N GLU A 62 3.53 6.84 10.07
CA GLU A 62 4.78 6.21 9.63
C GLU A 62 4.82 6.02 8.12
N ARG A 63 3.71 5.58 7.51
CA ARG A 63 3.61 5.46 6.07
C ARG A 63 3.78 6.81 5.35
N ARG A 64 3.22 7.89 5.90
CA ARG A 64 3.42 9.25 5.37
C ARG A 64 4.87 9.68 5.47
N ARG A 65 5.54 9.39 6.60
CA ARG A 65 6.96 9.68 6.81
C ARG A 65 7.84 8.98 5.78
N LEU A 66 7.66 7.67 5.60
CA LEU A 66 8.41 6.88 4.61
C LEU A 66 8.14 7.36 3.17
N HIS A 67 6.90 7.71 2.85
CA HIS A 67 6.57 8.27 1.55
C HIS A 67 7.26 9.61 1.30
N ALA A 68 7.28 10.50 2.30
CA ALA A 68 7.97 11.78 2.19
C ALA A 68 9.48 11.58 1.93
N GLN A 69 10.11 10.65 2.66
CA GLN A 69 11.51 10.29 2.44
C GLN A 69 11.77 9.73 1.03
N CYS A 70 10.88 8.89 0.49
CA CYS A 70 11.00 8.43 -0.89
C CYS A 70 10.94 9.59 -1.90
N VAL A 71 10.02 10.55 -1.70
CA VAL A 71 9.88 11.71 -2.58
C VAL A 71 11.13 12.57 -2.53
N GLU A 72 11.66 12.84 -1.33
CA GLU A 72 12.89 13.63 -1.16
C GLU A 72 14.08 12.98 -1.89
N LYS A 73 14.29 11.67 -1.68
CA LYS A 73 15.38 10.95 -2.35
C LYS A 73 15.24 10.91 -3.88
N ARG A 74 14.02 10.74 -4.40
CA ARG A 74 13.73 10.83 -5.84
C ARG A 74 14.07 12.20 -6.41
N GLN A 75 13.76 13.27 -5.67
CA GLN A 75 14.05 14.64 -6.09
C GLN A 75 15.56 14.92 -6.09
N ARG A 76 16.30 14.34 -5.14
CA ARG A 76 17.75 14.53 -5.01
C ARG A 76 18.55 13.81 -6.09
N ASP A 77 18.25 12.53 -6.30
CA ASP A 77 19.12 11.63 -7.07
C ASP A 77 18.53 11.23 -8.43
N GLY A 78 17.24 11.53 -8.68
CA GLY A 78 16.51 11.10 -9.89
C GLY A 78 16.21 9.60 -9.96
N GLN A 79 16.65 8.81 -8.98
CA GLN A 79 16.48 7.35 -8.95
C GLN A 79 15.11 6.92 -8.38
N ASP A 80 14.63 5.73 -8.74
CA ASP A 80 13.32 5.22 -8.28
C ASP A 80 13.38 4.58 -6.89
N TRP A 81 13.34 5.43 -5.87
CA TRP A 81 13.22 5.02 -4.47
C TRP A 81 11.80 4.57 -4.12
N ILE A 82 11.66 3.45 -3.42
CA ILE A 82 10.38 2.89 -2.98
C ILE A 82 10.39 2.64 -1.47
N PHE A 83 9.21 2.64 -0.85
CA PHE A 83 9.05 2.11 0.51
C PHE A 83 8.59 0.65 0.43
N TYR A 84 9.29 -0.25 1.11
CA TYR A 84 9.00 -1.68 1.18
C TYR A 84 9.30 -2.19 2.58
N ALA A 85 8.35 -2.93 3.17
CA ALA A 85 8.49 -3.55 4.50
C ALA A 85 8.98 -2.60 5.62
N GLY A 86 8.58 -1.34 5.60
CA GLY A 86 8.98 -0.35 6.62
C GLY A 86 10.28 0.39 6.33
N SER A 87 10.93 0.10 5.20
CA SER A 87 12.21 0.72 4.82
C SER A 87 12.10 1.45 3.47
N VAL A 88 12.92 2.48 3.29
CA VAL A 88 13.08 3.19 2.00
C VAL A 88 14.32 2.67 1.29
N ILE A 89 14.13 2.04 0.13
CA ILE A 89 15.18 1.36 -0.63
C ILE A 89 15.11 1.75 -2.10
N LEU A 90 16.20 1.55 -2.84
CA LEU A 90 16.16 1.63 -4.30
C LEU A 90 15.36 0.46 -4.85
N ARG A 91 14.51 0.72 -5.85
CA ARG A 91 13.73 -0.36 -6.47
C ARG A 91 14.62 -1.47 -7.03
N GLU A 92 15.76 -1.10 -7.59
CA GLU A 92 16.72 -2.04 -8.18
C GLU A 92 17.26 -3.01 -7.12
N GLU A 93 17.45 -2.55 -5.88
CA GLU A 93 18.00 -3.34 -4.77
C GLU A 93 16.97 -4.21 -4.04
N ILE A 94 15.70 -4.19 -4.44
CA ILE A 94 14.63 -4.91 -3.73
C ILE A 94 14.90 -6.41 -3.60
N HIS A 95 15.60 -7.01 -4.57
CA HIS A 95 15.93 -8.43 -4.57
C HIS A 95 16.96 -8.78 -3.49
N ILE A 96 17.96 -7.91 -3.28
CA ILE A 96 18.96 -8.05 -2.23
C ILE A 96 18.28 -7.94 -0.87
N PHE A 97 17.45 -6.91 -0.70
CA PHE A 97 16.72 -6.66 0.54
C PHE A 97 15.81 -7.83 0.93
N ARG A 98 15.08 -8.42 -0.04
CA ARG A 98 14.23 -9.60 0.21
C ARG A 98 15.04 -10.81 0.67
N ARG A 99 16.21 -11.06 0.08
CA ARG A 99 17.08 -12.17 0.49
C ARG A 99 17.56 -11.98 1.93
N GLN A 100 18.02 -10.78 2.28
CA GLN A 100 18.46 -10.44 3.63
C GLN A 100 17.36 -10.64 4.68
N MET A 101 16.11 -10.30 4.37
CA MET A 101 14.97 -10.52 5.27
C MET A 101 14.72 -12.01 5.54
N ILE A 102 14.80 -12.85 4.51
CA ILE A 102 14.63 -14.31 4.65
C ILE A 102 15.73 -14.87 5.56
N ASP A 103 16.98 -14.47 5.31
CA ASP A 103 18.13 -14.96 6.08
C ASP A 103 18.10 -14.50 7.56
N THR A 104 17.53 -13.32 7.85
CA THR A 104 17.39 -12.83 9.23
C THR A 104 16.27 -13.51 9.99
N ASP A 105 15.18 -13.91 9.33
CA ASP A 105 14.11 -14.69 9.95
C ASP A 105 14.56 -16.14 10.22
N SER A 106 15.37 -16.74 9.33
CA SER A 106 15.93 -18.09 9.54
C SER A 106 16.93 -18.19 10.69
N ARG A 107 17.54 -17.07 11.12
CA ARG A 107 18.48 -17.03 12.27
C ARG A 107 17.81 -16.81 13.62
N LYS A 108 16.50 -16.53 13.64
CA LYS A 108 15.72 -16.29 14.87
C LYS A 108 14.88 -17.50 15.30
N ASN A 109 14.90 -18.58 14.51
CA ASN A 109 14.39 -19.90 14.87
C ASN A 109 15.57 -20.85 15.12
#